data_AF-A0A932QZL8-F1
#
_entry.id   AF-A0A932QZL8-F1
#
_cell.length_a   1.000
_cell.length_b   1.000
_cell.length_c   1.000
_cell.angle_alpha   90.00
_cell.angle_beta   90.00
_cell.angle_gamma   90.00
#
_symmetry.space_group_name_H-M   'P 1'
#
loop_
_entity.id
_entity.type
_entity.pdbx_description
1 polymer ?
#
loop_
_entity_poly.entity_id
_entity_poly.type
_entity_poly.pdbx_seq_one_letter_code
_entity_poly.pdbx_strand_id
1 'polypeptide(L)'
;MNYLDFFHLKEQPFAGAVDSRFYFNSYQHAYALVKLKYAAEERKGLAVLEGGIGTGKTTLARRMLEELNEAQFEAALLVIIHTAISSTWLLRKVAVQLGVENPVEEKTVLLGQ
;
A
#
# COMPACT_ATOMS: atom_id res chain seq x y z
N MET A 1 34.15 -14.38 -10.94
CA MET A 1 33.26 -13.58 -11.81
C MET A 1 31.95 -13.39 -11.07
N ASN A 2 31.51 -12.15 -10.90
CA ASN A 2 30.20 -11.87 -10.30
C ASN A 2 29.09 -12.20 -11.33
N TYR A 3 27.90 -12.57 -10.85
CA TYR A 3 26.71 -12.83 -11.69
C TYR A 3 26.41 -11.65 -12.64
N LEU A 4 26.62 -10.42 -12.18
CA LEU A 4 26.44 -9.21 -12.99
C LEU A 4 27.36 -9.19 -14.22
N ASP A 5 28.63 -9.53 -14.04
CA ASP A 5 29.61 -9.54 -15.13
C ASP A 5 29.37 -10.69 -16.10
N PHE A 6 29.02 -11.86 -15.57
CA PHE A 6 28.77 -13.07 -16.37
C PHE A 6 27.52 -12.95 -17.25
N PHE A 7 26.44 -12.36 -16.72
CA PHE A 7 25.17 -12.18 -17.44
C PHE A 7 24.97 -10.78 -18.04
N HIS A 8 25.96 -9.89 -17.92
CA HIS A 8 25.88 -8.50 -18.36
C HIS A 8 24.67 -7.73 -17.78
N LEU A 9 24.33 -8.00 -16.53
CA LEU A 9 23.21 -7.35 -15.83
C LEU A 9 23.66 -6.02 -15.22
N LYS A 10 22.79 -5.00 -15.29
CA LYS A 10 23.06 -3.68 -14.69
C LYS A 10 22.92 -3.68 -13.16
N GLU A 11 22.12 -4.59 -12.63
CA GLU A 11 21.76 -4.63 -11.21
C GLU A 11 21.43 -6.07 -10.78
N GLN A 12 21.46 -6.33 -9.47
CA GLN A 12 21.29 -7.67 -8.90
C GLN A 12 19.92 -8.25 -9.26
N PRO A 13 19.85 -9.40 -9.98
CA PRO A 13 18.58 -10.04 -10.27
C PRO A 13 17.97 -10.62 -8.98
N PHE A 14 16.64 -10.66 -8.91
CA PHE A 14 15.88 -11.22 -7.77
C PHE A 14 16.10 -10.53 -6.43
N ALA A 15 16.43 -9.24 -6.43
CA ALA A 15 16.43 -8.45 -5.20
C ALA A 15 15.04 -8.52 -4.53
N GLY A 16 15.01 -8.70 -3.20
CA GLY A 16 13.77 -8.80 -2.43
C GLY A 16 13.00 -7.48 -2.28
N ALA A 17 13.61 -6.36 -2.68
CA ALA A 17 12.97 -5.05 -2.66
C ALA A 17 12.05 -4.87 -3.88
N VAL A 18 10.84 -4.37 -3.64
CA VAL A 18 9.93 -3.97 -4.72
C VAL A 18 10.44 -2.68 -5.32
N ASP A 19 10.87 -2.72 -6.59
CA ASP A 19 11.34 -1.55 -7.33
C ASP A 19 10.32 -1.19 -8.43
N SER A 20 9.80 0.03 -8.39
CA SER A 20 8.77 0.53 -9.31
C SER A 20 9.26 0.61 -10.76
N ARG A 21 10.57 0.70 -11.00
CA ARG A 21 11.17 0.71 -12.34
C ARG A 21 10.90 -0.59 -13.12
N PHE A 22 10.72 -1.69 -12.40
CA PHE A 22 10.45 -3.01 -12.98
C PHE A 22 8.96 -3.38 -12.93
N TYR A 23 8.07 -2.41 -12.69
CA TYR A 23 6.64 -2.66 -12.68
C TYR A 23 6.13 -3.08 -14.06
N PHE A 24 5.60 -4.30 -14.15
CA PHE A 24 4.89 -4.78 -15.33
C PHE A 24 3.40 -4.50 -15.20
N ASN A 25 2.93 -3.50 -15.96
CA ASN A 25 1.52 -3.11 -16.00
C ASN A 25 0.69 -4.08 -16.85
N SER A 26 0.46 -5.29 -16.34
CA SER A 26 -0.41 -6.27 -17.00
C SER A 26 -1.84 -5.73 -17.17
N TYR A 27 -2.59 -6.28 -18.12
CA TYR A 27 -4.00 -5.91 -18.30
C TYR A 27 -4.81 -6.04 -17.01
N GLN A 28 -4.59 -7.11 -16.24
CA GLN A 28 -5.27 -7.34 -14.97
C GLN A 28 -4.90 -6.31 -13.91
N HIS A 29 -3.61 -5.92 -13.84
CA HIS A 29 -3.15 -4.87 -12.94
C HIS A 29 -3.75 -3.51 -13.28
N ALA A 30 -3.72 -3.12 -14.56
CA ALA A 30 -4.30 -1.86 -15.03
C ALA A 30 -5.80 -1.79 -14.72
N TYR A 31 -6.53 -2.88 -15.00
CA TYR A 31 -7.96 -2.96 -14.72
C TYR A 31 -8.29 -2.87 -13.23
N ALA A 32 -7.51 -3.54 -12.38
CA ALA A 32 -7.68 -3.47 -10.93
C ALA A 32 -7.42 -2.05 -10.40
N LEU A 33 -6.38 -1.37 -10.87
CA LEU A 33 -6.07 0.01 -10.48
C LEU A 33 -7.20 0.98 -10.84
N VAL A 34 -7.75 0.88 -12.05
CA VAL A 34 -8.89 1.71 -12.47
C VAL A 34 -10.08 1.55 -11.53
N LYS A 35 -10.42 0.31 -11.16
CA LYS A 35 -11.52 0.05 -10.21
C LYS A 35 -11.25 0.60 -8.81
N LEU A 36 -10.03 0.43 -8.31
CA LEU A 36 -9.64 0.92 -6.99
C LEU A 36 -9.68 2.45 -6.93
N LYS A 37 -9.19 3.13 -7.97
CA LYS A 37 -9.27 4.60 -8.09
C LYS A 37 -10.70 5.08 -8.14
N TYR A 38 -11.52 4.48 -9.00
CA TYR A 38 -12.95 4.80 -9.08
C TYR A 38 -13.65 4.66 -7.72
N ALA A 39 -13.34 3.60 -6.96
CA ALA A 39 -13.92 3.41 -5.62
C ALA A 39 -13.50 4.52 -4.63
N ALA A 40 -12.27 5.02 -4.72
CA ALA A 40 -11.76 6.13 -3.91
C ALA A 40 -12.40 7.47 -4.34
N GLU A 41 -12.43 7.77 -5.63
CA GLU A 41 -13.02 8.98 -6.21
C GLU A 41 -14.52 9.11 -5.87
N GLU A 42 -15.26 8.01 -5.98
CA GLU A 42 -16.69 7.94 -5.67
C GLU A 42 -17.00 7.74 -4.19
N ARG A 43 -15.98 7.74 -3.32
CA ARG A 43 -16.11 7.55 -1.86
C ARG A 43 -16.98 6.34 -1.50
N LYS A 44 -16.81 5.21 -2.18
CA LYS A 44 -17.59 3.97 -1.95
C LYS A 44 -17.38 3.35 -0.56
N GLY A 45 -16.43 3.86 0.23
CA GLY A 45 -16.16 3.46 1.61
C GLY A 45 -15.16 2.32 1.74
N LEU A 46 -15.38 1.20 1.04
CA LEU A 46 -14.48 0.03 1.07
C LEU A 46 -14.34 -0.61 -0.31
N ALA A 47 -13.09 -0.91 -0.68
CA ALA A 47 -12.76 -1.73 -1.84
C ALA A 47 -11.79 -2.85 -1.41
N VAL A 48 -11.99 -4.05 -1.94
CA VAL A 48 -11.16 -5.22 -1.63
C VAL A 48 -10.47 -5.70 -2.90
N LEU A 49 -9.15 -5.81 -2.85
CA LEU A 49 -8.34 -6.38 -3.93
C LEU A 49 -7.97 -7.83 -3.61
N GLU A 50 -8.50 -8.76 -4.40
CA GLU A 50 -8.24 -10.18 -4.26
C GLU A 50 -7.29 -10.70 -5.35
N GLY A 51 -6.58 -11.78 -5.06
CA GLY A 51 -5.65 -12.41 -5.99
C GLY A 51 -4.75 -13.44 -5.32
N GLY A 52 -4.20 -14.36 -6.10
CA GLY A 52 -3.32 -15.43 -5.62
C GLY A 52 -2.01 -14.94 -5.00
N ILE A 53 -1.24 -15.86 -4.43
CA ILE A 53 0.10 -15.55 -3.89
C ILE A 53 0.99 -15.07 -5.04
N GLY A 54 1.77 -14.00 -4.82
CA GLY A 54 2.70 -13.47 -5.82
C GLY A 54 2.06 -12.68 -6.97
N THR A 55 0.75 -12.46 -7.00
CA THR A 55 0.07 -11.74 -8.10
C THR A 55 0.15 -10.21 -7.99
N GLY A 56 1.14 -9.66 -7.26
CA GLY A 56 1.37 -8.21 -7.23
C GLY A 56 0.40 -7.37 -6.40
N LYS A 57 -0.42 -7.93 -5.50
CA LYS A 57 -1.37 -7.18 -4.65
C LYS A 57 -0.71 -6.02 -3.88
N THR A 58 0.39 -6.29 -3.18
CA THR A 58 1.14 -5.27 -2.43
C THR A 58 1.76 -4.24 -3.36
N THR A 59 2.23 -4.66 -4.54
CA THR A 59 2.74 -3.76 -5.57
C THR A 59 1.65 -2.81 -6.07
N LEU A 60 0.44 -3.33 -6.31
CA LEU A 60 -0.71 -2.53 -6.70
C LEU A 60 -1.16 -1.54 -5.62
N ALA A 61 -1.12 -1.91 -4.34
CA ALA A 61 -1.46 -0.99 -3.25
C ALA A 61 -0.49 0.21 -3.19
N ARG A 62 0.82 -0.04 -3.35
CA ARG A 62 1.84 1.03 -3.44
C ARG A 62 1.65 1.88 -4.69
N ARG A 63 1.38 1.24 -5.83
CA ARG A 63 1.17 1.94 -7.09
C ARG A 63 -0.07 2.83 -7.06
N MET A 64 -1.15 2.37 -6.45
CA MET A 64 -2.34 3.18 -6.23
C MET A 64 -2.01 4.43 -5.44
N LEU A 65 -1.26 4.30 -4.33
CA LEU A 65 -0.84 5.44 -3.52
C LEU A 65 -0.03 6.46 -4.33
N GLU A 66 0.93 6.00 -5.14
CA GLU A 66 1.76 6.87 -6.02
C GLU A 66 0.94 7.59 -7.10
N GLU A 67 -0.20 7.04 -7.52
CA GLU A 67 -1.02 7.59 -8.60
C GLU A 67 -2.24 8.38 -8.11
N LEU A 68 -2.45 8.48 -6.79
CA LEU A 68 -3.50 9.32 -6.23
C LEU A 68 -3.09 10.79 -6.33
N ASN A 69 -4.04 11.64 -6.70
CA ASN A 69 -3.81 13.07 -6.81
C ASN A 69 -3.70 13.69 -5.41
N GLU A 70 -2.50 14.12 -5.02
CA GLU A 70 -2.23 14.77 -3.72
C GLU A 70 -3.05 16.05 -3.51
N ALA A 71 -3.50 16.73 -4.58
CA ALA A 71 -4.37 17.90 -4.46
C ALA A 71 -5.82 17.53 -4.07
N GLN A 72 -6.21 16.26 -4.20
CA GLN A 72 -7.56 15.77 -3.91
C GLN A 72 -7.61 14.80 -2.74
N PHE A 73 -6.51 14.08 -2.47
CA PHE A 73 -6.46 13.01 -1.49
C PHE A 73 -5.31 13.21 -0.52
N GLU A 74 -5.61 13.05 0.77
CA GLU A 74 -4.63 12.76 1.79
C GLU A 74 -4.64 11.25 2.03
N ALA A 75 -3.56 10.57 1.67
CA ALA A 75 -3.50 9.12 1.61
C ALA A 75 -2.28 8.56 2.34
N ALA A 76 -2.49 7.46 3.05
CA ALA A 76 -1.45 6.73 3.77
C ALA A 76 -1.61 5.22 3.53
N LEU A 77 -0.48 4.49 3.48
CA LEU A 77 -0.47 3.04 3.34
C LEU A 77 -0.08 2.39 4.66
N LEU A 78 -1.03 1.71 5.30
CA LEU A 78 -0.79 0.90 6.49
C LEU A 78 -0.51 -0.56 6.10
N VAL A 79 0.69 -1.05 6.44
CA VAL A 79 1.08 -2.46 6.22
C VAL A 79 1.02 -3.21 7.54
N ILE A 80 0.21 -4.27 7.59
CA ILE A 80 0.06 -5.11 8.79
C ILE A 80 0.62 -6.50 8.50
N ILE A 81 1.65 -6.90 9.26
CA ILE A 81 2.43 -8.12 9.03
C ILE A 81 2.16 -9.23 10.06
N HIS A 82 1.34 -8.94 11.09
CA HIS A 82 1.01 -9.89 12.16
C HIS A 82 -0.50 -10.00 12.33
N THR A 83 -0.95 -11.10 12.95
CA THR A 83 -2.37 -11.40 13.14
C THR A 83 -2.96 -10.82 14.42
N ALA A 84 -2.13 -10.45 15.39
CA ALA A 84 -2.56 -9.86 16.66
C ALA A 84 -2.97 -8.38 16.49
N ILE A 85 -4.13 -8.14 15.88
CA ILE A 85 -4.65 -6.79 15.60
C ILE A 85 -5.87 -6.55 16.49
N SER A 86 -5.75 -5.64 17.45
CA SER A 86 -6.91 -5.11 18.16
C SER A 86 -7.48 -3.88 17.44
N SER A 87 -8.78 -3.62 17.62
CA SER A 87 -9.41 -2.42 17.07
C SER A 87 -8.78 -1.12 17.60
N THR A 88 -8.35 -1.10 18.86
CA THR A 88 -7.60 0.04 19.44
C THR A 88 -6.26 0.23 18.76
N TRP A 89 -5.51 -0.86 18.54
CA TRP A 89 -4.22 -0.80 17.87
C TRP A 89 -4.35 -0.24 16.46
N LEU A 90 -5.35 -0.72 15.70
CA LEU A 90 -5.60 -0.25 14.33
C LEU A 90 -5.97 1.24 14.32
N LEU A 91 -6.87 1.66 15.20
CA LEU A 91 -7.29 3.06 15.30
C LEU A 91 -6.11 3.98 15.64
N ARG A 92 -5.26 3.59 16.59
CA ARG A 92 -4.04 4.34 16.93
C ARG A 92 -3.07 4.44 15.75
N LYS A 93 -2.90 3.34 14.99
CA LYS A 93 -2.04 3.36 13.79
C LYS A 93 -2.56 4.31 12.73
N VAL A 94 -3.87 4.36 12.51
CA VAL A 94 -4.50 5.34 11.63
C VAL A 94 -4.29 6.77 12.16
N ALA A 95 -4.50 7.00 13.45
CA ALA A 95 -4.32 8.33 14.06
C ALA A 95 -2.88 8.86 13.90
N VAL A 96 -1.86 8.02 14.13
CA VAL A 96 -0.45 8.41 13.89
C VAL A 96 -0.22 8.78 12.42
N GLN A 97 -0.78 8.03 11.47
CA GLN A 97 -0.63 8.31 10.04
C GLN A 97 -1.30 9.63 9.62
N LEU A 98 -2.32 10.06 10.35
CA LEU A 98 -2.99 11.35 10.17
C LEU A 98 -2.33 12.50 10.94
N GLY A 99 -1.21 12.25 11.63
CA GLY A 99 -0.44 13.29 12.33
C GLY A 99 -0.72 13.44 13.83
N VAL A 100 -1.48 12.54 14.46
CA VAL A 100 -1.66 12.55 15.92
C VAL A 100 -0.38 12.02 16.59
N GLU A 101 0.35 12.90 17.29
CA GLU A 101 1.66 12.57 17.87
C GLU A 101 1.59 11.52 19.00
N ASN A 102 0.54 11.58 19.84
CA ASN A 102 0.39 10.72 21.01
C ASN A 102 -1.05 10.20 21.14
N PRO A 103 -1.49 9.27 20.28
CA PRO A 103 -2.84 8.76 20.33
C PRO A 103 -3.04 7.90 21.57
N VAL A 104 -4.01 8.31 22.38
CA VAL A 104 -4.39 7.63 23.64
C VAL A 104 -4.92 6.22 23.38
N GLU A 105 -4.86 5.36 24.42
CA GLU A 105 -5.36 3.98 24.31
C GLU A 105 -6.87 3.89 24.42
N GLU A 106 -7.49 4.81 25.14
CA GLU A 106 -8.93 4.83 25.31
C GLU A 106 -9.60 5.29 24.01
N LYS A 107 -10.34 4.38 23.37
CA LYS A 107 -10.97 4.63 22.05
C LYS A 107 -11.84 5.87 22.02
N THR A 108 -12.67 6.07 23.03
CA THR A 108 -13.62 7.20 23.07
C THR A 108 -12.90 8.53 23.10
N VAL A 109 -11.80 8.59 23.85
CA VAL A 109 -10.96 9.80 23.94
C VAL A 109 -10.18 10.01 22.65
N LEU A 110 -9.64 8.93 22.06
CA LEU A 110 -8.91 9.00 20.78
C LEU A 110 -9.79 9.52 19.63
N LEU A 111 -11.06 9.17 19.59
CA LEU A 111 -12.00 9.66 18.57
C LEU A 111 -12.32 11.15 18.71
N GLY A 112 -12.04 11.76 19.87
CA GLY A 112 -12.21 13.18 20.11
C GLY A 112 -10.93 14.02 19.99
N GLN A 113 -9.78 13.39 19.72
CA GLN A 113 -8.52 14.08 19.40
C GLN A 113 -8.51 14.51 17.94
#